data_AF-A0A9N7LPX8-F1
#
_entry.id   AF-A0A9N7LPX8-F1
#
_cell.length_a   1.000
_cell.length_b   1.000
_cell.length_c   1.000
_cell.angle_alpha   90.00
_cell.angle_beta   90.00
_cell.angle_gamma   90.00
#
_symmetry.space_group_name_H-M   'P 1'
#
loop_
_entity.id
_entity.type
_entity.pdbx_description
1 polymer ?
#
loop_
_entity_poly.entity_id
_entity_poly.type
_entity_poly.pdbx_seq_one_letter_code
_entity_poly.pdbx_strand_id
1 'polypeptide(L)'
;MADRGHVFRRAFSWLPAQFASQSDAPVGAPRRFRSTEHLSIEAIAAFVDGELRMNAHLRAAHHLSMCPQCAAEVEDHTRARAALRDSHPIRIPTALLGILSEIPHHPSEGAPEDTTGLADSFAERQARDQRKRR
;
A
#
# COMPACT_ATOMS: atom_id res chain seq x y z
N MET A 1 -15.37 40.46 -50.22
CA MET A 1 -14.51 40.47 -49.02
C MET A 1 -15.17 39.59 -47.96
N ALA A 2 -14.73 38.34 -47.86
CA ALA A 2 -15.20 37.41 -46.85
C ALA A 2 -14.02 37.06 -45.95
N ASP A 3 -14.08 37.51 -44.70
CA ASP A 3 -13.37 36.85 -43.60
C ASP A 3 -14.05 37.20 -42.27
N ARG A 4 -14.65 36.19 -41.65
CA ARG A 4 -15.12 36.20 -40.25
C ARG A 4 -14.95 34.80 -39.70
N GLY A 5 -13.75 34.46 -39.27
CA GLY A 5 -13.46 33.14 -38.74
C GLY A 5 -12.32 33.03 -37.74
N HIS A 6 -11.95 34.09 -37.00
CA HIS A 6 -10.82 34.01 -36.04
C HIS A 6 -11.09 34.72 -34.70
N VAL A 7 -12.06 34.24 -33.93
CA VAL A 7 -12.24 34.64 -32.51
C VAL A 7 -12.64 33.46 -31.63
N PHE A 8 -11.81 32.41 -31.62
CA PHE A 8 -11.82 31.39 -30.56
C PHE A 8 -10.40 30.96 -30.16
N ARG A 9 -9.51 31.93 -29.93
CA ARG A 9 -8.19 31.68 -29.33
C ARG A 9 -7.78 32.83 -28.42
N ARG A 10 -8.30 32.86 -27.18
CA ARG A 10 -7.63 33.43 -26.00
C ARG A 10 -8.56 33.40 -24.78
N ALA A 11 -8.56 32.29 -24.05
CA ALA A 11 -9.16 32.29 -22.70
C ALA A 11 -8.49 31.32 -21.71
N PHE A 12 -7.33 30.75 -22.02
CA PHE A 12 -6.61 29.85 -21.10
C PHE A 12 -5.08 29.99 -21.19
N SER A 13 -4.57 31.23 -21.14
CA SER A 13 -3.12 31.50 -21.14
C SER A 13 -2.52 31.76 -19.74
N TRP A 14 -3.22 31.40 -18.67
CA TRP A 14 -2.77 31.66 -17.28
C TRP A 14 -2.60 30.39 -16.43
N LEU A 15 -2.67 29.20 -17.02
CA LEU A 15 -2.30 27.97 -16.28
C LEU A 15 -0.82 27.66 -16.53
N PRO A 16 -0.01 27.47 -15.47
CA PRO A 16 1.39 27.11 -15.62
C PRO A 16 1.53 25.80 -16.41
N ALA A 17 2.34 25.80 -17.48
CA ALA A 17 2.50 24.67 -18.40
C ALA A 17 3.04 23.38 -17.74
N GLN A 18 3.48 23.43 -16.47
CA GLN A 18 3.95 22.27 -15.71
C GLN A 18 2.88 21.21 -15.38
N PHE A 19 1.59 21.47 -15.64
CA PHE A 19 0.51 20.48 -15.45
C PHE A 19 -0.05 19.90 -16.76
N ALA A 20 0.50 20.25 -17.92
CA ALA A 20 0.12 19.62 -19.17
C ALA A 20 0.69 18.19 -19.21
N SER A 21 -0.18 17.19 -19.26
CA SER A 21 0.20 15.79 -19.44
C SER A 21 0.90 15.63 -20.79
N GLN A 22 2.24 15.60 -20.79
CA GLN A 22 3.06 15.35 -21.98
C GLN A 22 3.02 13.85 -22.34
N SER A 23 1.86 13.36 -22.74
CA SER A 23 1.78 12.07 -23.44
C SER A 23 1.55 12.36 -24.92
N ASP A 24 2.63 12.41 -25.68
CA ASP A 24 2.64 12.52 -27.15
C ASP A 24 2.30 11.16 -27.82
N ALA A 25 1.59 10.30 -27.10
CA ALA A 25 1.27 8.96 -27.52
C ALA A 25 -0.01 8.98 -28.38
N PRO A 26 -0.06 8.23 -29.50
CA PRO A 26 -1.25 8.18 -30.33
C PRO A 26 -2.45 7.69 -29.51
N VAL A 27 -3.64 8.20 -29.81
CA VAL A 27 -4.88 7.81 -29.15
C VAL A 27 -5.06 6.30 -29.27
N GLY A 28 -4.98 5.59 -28.14
CA GLY A 28 -5.06 4.12 -28.07
C GLY A 28 -3.73 3.41 -27.74
N ALA A 29 -2.60 4.10 -27.70
CA ALA A 29 -1.37 3.52 -27.18
C ALA A 29 -1.49 3.26 -25.66
N PRO A 30 -1.02 2.10 -25.17
CA PRO A 30 -1.06 1.80 -23.75
C PRO A 30 -0.25 2.83 -22.96
N ARG A 31 -0.80 3.30 -21.84
CA ARG A 31 -0.08 4.20 -20.93
C ARG A 31 1.22 3.53 -20.50
N ARG A 32 2.33 4.25 -20.62
CA ARG A 32 3.61 3.85 -20.05
C ARG A 32 3.72 4.43 -18.66
N PHE A 33 3.81 3.56 -17.65
CA PHE A 33 4.06 3.96 -16.28
C PHE A 33 5.55 4.19 -16.08
N ARG A 34 5.90 5.18 -15.27
CA ARG A 34 7.27 5.34 -14.77
C ARG A 34 7.49 4.43 -13.57
N SER A 35 8.74 4.07 -13.27
CA SER A 35 9.08 3.16 -12.16
C SER A 35 8.49 3.54 -10.80
N THR A 36 8.23 4.83 -10.56
CA THR A 36 7.64 5.35 -9.30
C THR A 36 6.11 5.35 -9.28
N GLU A 37 5.45 5.08 -10.41
CA GLU A 37 3.99 5.10 -10.56
C GLU A 37 3.36 3.71 -10.35
N HIS A 38 4.20 2.67 -10.23
CA HIS A 38 3.78 1.30 -9.93
C HIS A 38 3.35 1.17 -8.46
N LEU A 39 2.54 0.15 -8.19
CA LEU A 39 2.23 -0.23 -6.81
C LEU A 39 3.51 -0.62 -6.07
N SER A 40 3.62 -0.23 -4.80
CA SER A 40 4.71 -0.72 -3.96
C SER A 40 4.52 -2.21 -3.69
N ILE A 41 5.62 -2.92 -3.40
CA ILE A 41 5.57 -4.35 -3.07
C ILE A 41 4.67 -4.64 -1.85
N GLU A 42 4.65 -3.73 -0.87
CA GLU A 42 3.76 -3.80 0.29
C GLU A 42 2.28 -3.68 -0.12
N ALA A 43 1.97 -2.80 -1.07
CA ALA A 43 0.60 -2.65 -1.59
C ALA A 43 0.16 -3.88 -2.40
N ILE A 44 1.07 -4.50 -3.15
CA ILE A 44 0.82 -5.74 -3.89
C ILE A 44 0.55 -6.88 -2.90
N ALA A 45 1.40 -7.06 -1.89
CA ALA A 45 1.19 -8.08 -0.85
C ALA A 45 -0.15 -7.89 -0.14
N ALA A 46 -0.45 -6.68 0.32
CA ALA A 46 -1.71 -6.37 0.99
C ALA A 46 -2.93 -6.55 0.07
N PHE A 47 -2.81 -6.27 -1.23
CA PHE A 47 -3.87 -6.51 -2.21
C PHE A 47 -4.14 -8.01 -2.37
N VAL A 48 -3.08 -8.81 -2.53
CA VAL A 48 -3.16 -10.27 -2.70
C VAL A 48 -3.72 -10.94 -1.45
N ASP A 49 -3.32 -10.49 -0.25
CA ASP A 49 -3.81 -11.05 1.01
C ASP A 49 -5.22 -10.59 1.37
N GLY A 50 -5.72 -9.51 0.74
CA GLY A 50 -7.05 -8.95 1.00
C GLY A 50 -7.10 -7.96 2.17
N GLU A 51 -5.96 -7.45 2.59
CA GLU A 51 -5.78 -6.59 3.78
C GLU A 51 -5.91 -5.08 3.47
N LEU A 52 -6.10 -4.72 2.20
CA LEU A 52 -6.35 -3.33 1.82
C LEU A 52 -7.77 -2.89 2.19
N ARG A 53 -7.88 -1.69 2.78
CA ARG A 53 -9.20 -1.02 2.94
C ARG A 53 -9.86 -0.81 1.58
N MET A 54 -11.19 -0.80 1.55
CA MET A 54 -12.00 -0.72 0.32
C MET A 54 -11.52 0.34 -0.68
N ASN A 55 -11.29 1.58 -0.25
CA ASN A 55 -10.82 2.66 -1.14
C ASN A 55 -9.44 2.38 -1.75
N ALA A 56 -8.52 1.78 -0.97
CA ALA A 56 -7.19 1.40 -1.47
C ALA A 56 -7.29 0.21 -2.42
N HIS A 57 -8.16 -0.76 -2.11
CA HIS A 57 -8.42 -1.90 -2.97
C HIS A 57 -8.95 -1.48 -4.35
N LEU A 58 -9.96 -0.60 -4.40
CA LEU A 58 -10.52 -0.10 -5.67
C LEU A 58 -9.47 0.65 -6.51
N ARG A 59 -8.62 1.47 -5.86
CA ARG A 59 -7.51 2.15 -6.55
C ARG A 59 -6.48 1.19 -7.10
N ALA A 60 -6.12 0.17 -6.35
CA ALA A 60 -5.20 -0.87 -6.80
C ALA A 60 -5.81 -1.66 -7.97
N ALA A 61 -7.05 -2.13 -7.85
CA ALA A 61 -7.77 -2.84 -8.92
C ALA A 61 -7.84 -2.01 -10.22
N HIS A 62 -8.13 -0.71 -10.10
CA HIS A 62 -8.10 0.20 -11.24
C HIS A 62 -6.69 0.35 -11.83
N HIS A 63 -5.63 0.41 -11.01
CA HIS A 63 -4.26 0.44 -11.52
C HIS A 63 -3.91 -0.86 -12.28
N LEU A 64 -4.30 -2.02 -11.75
CA LEU A 64 -4.04 -3.33 -12.36
C LEU A 64 -4.70 -3.48 -13.74
N SER A 65 -5.88 -2.89 -13.96
CA SER A 65 -6.53 -2.95 -15.27
C SER A 65 -5.80 -2.15 -16.36
N MET A 66 -4.90 -1.24 -15.97
CA MET A 66 -4.14 -0.40 -16.89
C MET A 66 -2.64 -0.75 -16.95
N CYS A 67 -2.09 -1.38 -15.90
CA CYS A 67 -0.67 -1.64 -15.74
C CYS A 67 -0.37 -3.16 -15.77
N PRO A 68 0.06 -3.73 -16.91
CA PRO A 68 0.30 -5.16 -17.03
C PRO A 68 1.48 -5.65 -16.16
N GLN A 69 2.44 -4.78 -15.85
CA GLN A 69 3.56 -5.14 -14.97
C GLN A 69 3.07 -5.42 -13.55
N CYS A 70 2.26 -4.53 -12.97
CA CYS A 70 1.73 -4.75 -11.62
C CYS A 70 0.74 -5.93 -11.60
N ALA A 71 0.02 -6.19 -12.69
CA ALA A 71 -0.81 -7.39 -12.81
C ALA A 71 0.03 -8.67 -12.74
N ALA A 72 1.15 -8.73 -13.46
CA ALA A 72 2.07 -9.87 -13.40
C ALA A 72 2.67 -10.06 -12.00
N GLU A 73 3.06 -8.98 -11.32
CA GLU A 73 3.56 -9.06 -9.93
C GLU A 73 2.48 -9.59 -8.97
N VAL A 74 1.22 -9.19 -9.12
CA VAL A 74 0.10 -9.73 -8.33
C VAL A 74 -0.10 -11.23 -8.57
N GLU A 75 0.02 -11.69 -9.82
CA GLU A 75 -0.06 -13.12 -10.16
C GLU A 75 1.06 -13.93 -9.50
N ASP A 76 2.29 -13.42 -9.53
CA ASP A 76 3.44 -14.08 -8.91
C ASP A 76 3.30 -14.17 -7.38
N HIS A 77 2.86 -13.10 -6.73
CA HIS A 77 2.56 -13.11 -5.29
C HIS A 77 1.40 -14.05 -4.95
N THR A 78 0.37 -14.12 -5.80
CA THR A 78 -0.76 -15.05 -5.62
C THR A 78 -0.30 -16.50 -5.73
N ARG A 79 0.58 -16.81 -6.69
CA ARG A 79 1.19 -18.14 -6.84
C ARG A 79 2.03 -18.50 -5.61
N ALA A 80 2.82 -17.56 -5.10
CA ALA A 80 3.60 -17.76 -3.87
C ALA A 80 2.68 -18.03 -2.66
N ARG A 81 1.60 -17.25 -2.50
CA ARG A 81 0.60 -17.46 -1.45
C ARG A 81 -0.05 -18.84 -1.53
N ALA A 82 -0.43 -19.27 -2.74
CA ALA A 82 -0.99 -20.60 -2.97
C ALA A 82 -0.01 -21.71 -2.57
N ALA A 83 1.25 -21.61 -3.02
CA ALA A 83 2.29 -22.58 -2.68
C ALA A 83 2.53 -22.70 -1.17
N LEU A 84 2.48 -21.59 -0.43
CA LEU A 84 2.59 -21.60 1.03
C LEU A 84 1.36 -22.24 1.70
N ARG A 85 0.16 -22.02 1.16
CA ARG A 85 -1.08 -22.63 1.68
C ARG A 85 -1.15 -24.13 1.41
N ASP A 86 -0.57 -24.56 0.29
CA ASP A 86 -0.46 -25.97 -0.09
C ASP A 86 0.71 -26.68 0.62
N SER A 87 1.65 -25.92 1.20
CA SER A 87 2.66 -26.50 2.10
C SER A 87 1.95 -27.03 3.34
N HIS A 88 2.14 -28.32 3.63
CA HIS A 88 1.39 -29.08 4.63
C HIS A 88 1.35 -28.40 6.01
N PRO A 89 0.35 -28.73 6.86
CA PRO A 89 0.25 -28.15 8.20
C PRO A 89 1.56 -28.23 8.97
N ILE A 90 2.02 -27.10 9.49
CA ILE A 90 3.16 -27.06 10.40
C ILE A 90 2.75 -27.79 11.69
N ARG A 91 3.32 -28.97 11.94
CA ARG A 91 3.11 -29.67 13.21
C ARG A 91 3.92 -28.98 14.30
N ILE A 92 3.26 -28.51 15.35
CA ILE A 92 3.93 -28.00 16.54
C ILE A 92 4.58 -29.18 17.28
N PRO A 93 5.89 -29.14 17.58
CA PRO A 93 6.54 -30.17 18.40
C PRO A 93 5.91 -30.22 19.80
N THR A 94 5.62 -31.42 20.30
CA THR A 94 5.03 -31.63 21.64
C THR A 94 5.90 -31.06 22.76
N ALA A 95 7.22 -31.13 22.60
CA ALA A 95 8.17 -30.50 23.53
C ALA A 95 7.99 -28.98 23.63
N LEU A 96 7.75 -28.29 22.51
CA LEU A 96 7.50 -26.85 22.50
C LEU A 96 6.17 -26.53 23.19
N LEU A 97 5.12 -27.32 22.95
CA LEU A 97 3.84 -27.15 23.66
C LEU A 97 4.01 -27.29 25.18
N GLY A 98 4.81 -28.26 25.64
CA GLY A 98 5.12 -28.42 27.06
C GLY A 98 5.84 -27.21 27.64
N ILE A 99 6.80 -26.62 26.94
CA ILE A 99 7.48 -25.40 27.41
C ILE A 99 6.53 -24.20 27.41
N LEU A 100 5.70 -24.04 26.38
CA LEU A 100 4.73 -22.95 26.28
C LEU A 100 3.64 -23.03 27.35
N SER A 101 3.24 -24.24 27.79
CA SER A 101 2.26 -24.40 28.88
C SER A 101 2.79 -23.99 30.26
N GLU A 102 4.10 -23.90 30.43
CA GLU A 102 4.72 -23.45 31.68
C GLU A 102 4.79 -21.91 31.80
N ILE A 103 4.55 -21.14 30.72
CA ILE A 103 4.62 -19.66 30.74
C ILE A 103 3.79 -19.04 31.89
N PRO A 104 2.52 -19.44 32.13
CA PRO A 104 1.74 -18.88 33.24
C PRO A 104 2.31 -19.17 34.64
N HIS A 105 3.14 -20.21 34.75
CA HIS A 105 3.71 -20.70 36.00
C HIS A 105 5.11 -20.13 36.29
N HIS A 106 5.71 -19.45 35.31
CA HIS A 106 6.94 -18.68 35.48
C HIS A 106 6.60 -17.21 35.68
N PRO A 107 6.47 -16.72 36.94
CA PRO A 107 6.42 -15.28 37.17
C PRO A 107 7.68 -14.67 36.57
N SER A 108 7.52 -13.63 35.76
CA SER A 108 8.66 -12.86 35.23
C SER A 108 9.44 -12.29 36.41
N GLU A 109 10.54 -12.94 36.79
CA GLU A 109 11.49 -12.41 37.77
C GLU A 109 12.15 -11.17 37.16
N GLY A 110 11.53 -10.01 37.43
CA GLY A 110 12.02 -8.70 36.99
C GLY A 110 11.03 -7.91 36.16
N ALA A 111 9.89 -7.54 36.74
CA ALA A 111 9.37 -6.21 36.49
C ALA A 111 9.96 -5.28 37.59
N PRO A 112 10.97 -4.43 37.31
CA PRO A 112 11.06 -3.21 38.07
C PRO A 112 9.75 -2.43 37.86
N GLU A 113 9.24 -1.80 38.91
CA GLU A 113 7.95 -1.09 38.99
C GLU A 113 7.84 0.17 38.11
N ASP A 114 8.38 0.15 36.88
CA ASP A 114 8.40 1.28 35.94
C ASP A 114 7.65 0.96 34.63
N THR A 115 6.54 0.24 34.69
CA THR A 115 5.61 0.15 33.54
C THR A 115 4.93 1.49 33.23
N THR A 116 5.04 2.47 34.12
CA THR A 116 4.51 3.84 33.95
C THR A 116 5.23 4.58 32.81
N GLY A 117 6.55 4.40 32.65
CA GLY A 117 7.34 5.14 31.65
C GLY A 117 7.10 4.69 30.20
N LEU A 118 6.80 3.40 29.99
CA LEU A 118 6.55 2.87 28.64
C LEU A 118 5.14 3.25 28.16
N ALA A 119 4.12 3.17 29.03
CA ALA A 119 2.76 3.60 28.71
C ALA A 119 2.67 5.11 28.40
N ASP A 120 3.38 5.94 29.18
CA ASP A 120 3.48 7.38 28.91
C ASP A 120 4.17 7.68 27.56
N SER A 121 5.21 6.93 27.21
CA SER A 121 5.90 7.07 25.92
C SER A 121 4.99 6.79 24.73
N PHE A 122 4.08 5.80 24.84
CA PHE A 122 3.09 5.49 23.82
C PHE A 122 1.98 6.55 23.75
N ALA A 123 1.49 7.04 24.90
CA ALA A 123 0.49 8.10 24.96
C ALA A 123 1.02 9.42 24.36
N GLU A 124 2.27 9.78 24.65
CA GLU A 124 2.87 11.02 24.17
C GLU A 124 3.18 10.99 22.67
N ARG A 125 3.55 9.82 22.13
CA ARG A 125 3.70 9.62 20.69
C ARG A 125 2.37 9.77 19.95
N GLN A 126 1.28 9.21 20.48
CA GLN A 126 -0.06 9.37 19.89
C GLN A 126 -0.53 10.84 19.94
N ALA A 127 -0.27 11.56 21.03
CA ALA A 127 -0.62 12.97 21.15
C ALA A 127 0.11 13.86 20.14
N ARG A 128 1.41 13.60 19.89
CA ARG A 128 2.19 14.31 18.87
C ARG A 128 1.68 14.05 17.45
N ASP A 129 1.28 12.82 17.15
CA ASP A 129 0.71 12.46 15.85
C ASP A 129 -0.68 13.07 15.63
N GLN A 130 -1.48 13.20 16.68
CA GLN A 130 -2.78 13.87 16.62
C GLN A 130 -2.66 15.39 16.40
N ARG A 131 -1.61 16.03 16.95
CA ARG A 131 -1.34 17.46 16.79
C ARG A 131 -0.85 17.84 15.38
N LYS A 132 -0.11 16.94 14.71
CA LYS A 132 0.32 17.12 13.32
C LYS A 132 -0.81 16.96 12.30
N ARG A 133 -1.96 16.43 12.73
CA ARG A 133 -3.15 16.17 11.89
C ARG A 133 -4.23 17.25 12.02
N ARG A 134 -4.02 18.29 12.83
CA ARG A 134 -4.86 19.49 12.92
C ARG A 134 -4.17 20.64 12.22
#